data_AF-A0A7C1LZQ5-F1
#
_entry.id   AF-A0A7C1LZQ5-F1
#
_cell.length_a   1.000
_cell.length_b   1.000
_cell.length_c   1.000
_cell.angle_alpha   90.00
_cell.angle_beta   90.00
_cell.angle_gamma   90.00
#
_symmetry.space_group_name_H-M   'P 1'
#
loop_
_entity.id
_entity.type
_entity.pdbx_description
1 polymer ?
#
loop_
_entity_poly.entity_id
_entity_poly.type
_entity_poly.pdbx_seq_one_letter_code
_entity_poly.pdbx_strand_id
1 'polypeptide(L)'
;MVIKNIDSNLNSSIGQIFTPSYIAEFMVKNLFNFIEKNKSQNLRVLEPSVGEGIFLKYLIENGLENIIAFEIDHHLKVNLLSAYPNITFKFENFLGCDPNEKFDIIIGNPPYLGQNYNSRIFQEYVRKFDICAKYFVGNMDLFYYFIHLGI
;
A
#
# COMPACT_ATOMS: atom_id res chain seq x y z
N MET A 1 30.96 17.22 -1.51
CA MET A 1 31.33 16.69 -0.17
C MET A 1 30.07 16.72 0.67
N VAL A 2 29.30 15.62 0.70
CA VAL A 2 28.11 15.52 1.55
C VAL A 2 28.54 14.91 2.87
N ILE A 3 28.37 15.69 3.92
CA ILE A 3 28.80 15.40 5.28
C ILE A 3 27.99 14.21 5.79
N LYS A 4 28.69 13.10 6.10
CA LYS A 4 28.19 12.05 6.97
C LYS A 4 28.12 12.63 8.38
N ASN A 5 26.92 12.74 8.94
CA ASN A 5 26.75 12.73 10.39
C ASN A 5 26.06 11.44 10.79
N ILE A 6 26.71 10.79 11.73
CA ILE A 6 26.44 9.49 12.32
C ILE A 6 25.42 9.71 13.43
N ASP A 7 24.28 9.03 13.34
CA ASP A 7 23.55 8.44 14.46
C ASP A 7 22.63 7.35 13.90
N SER A 8 23.22 6.17 13.70
CA SER A 8 22.54 4.97 13.23
C SER A 8 21.77 4.32 14.38
N ASN A 9 20.60 4.84 14.69
CA ASN A 9 19.55 4.06 15.34
C ASN A 9 18.78 3.31 14.25
N LEU A 10 18.83 1.97 14.30
CA LEU A 10 18.05 1.07 13.47
C LEU A 10 16.54 1.40 13.61
N ASN A 11 15.78 1.30 12.50
CA ASN A 11 14.31 1.42 12.37
C ASN A 11 13.74 2.76 11.83
N SER A 12 14.39 3.45 10.88
CA SER A 12 13.62 4.34 9.99
C SER A 12 12.99 3.49 8.87
N SER A 13 11.73 3.14 9.12
CA SER A 13 10.67 2.74 8.19
C SER A 13 11.01 2.85 6.70
N ILE A 14 10.90 1.74 5.97
CA ILE A 14 11.11 1.67 4.52
C ILE A 14 10.13 2.63 3.83
N GLY A 15 10.59 3.83 3.45
CA GLY A 15 9.82 4.76 2.60
C GLY A 15 8.41 5.13 3.09
N GLN A 16 8.14 5.02 4.39
CA GLN A 16 6.80 5.23 4.94
C GLN A 16 6.48 6.73 4.94
N ILE A 17 5.53 7.11 4.08
CA ILE A 17 5.03 8.47 3.96
C ILE A 17 3.53 8.42 4.21
N PHE A 18 3.10 8.99 5.33
CA PHE A 18 1.68 9.03 5.66
C PHE A 18 0.95 10.03 4.78
N THR A 19 -0.16 9.57 4.19
CA THR A 19 -1.03 10.40 3.36
C THR A 19 -1.77 11.41 4.25
N PRO A 20 -1.69 12.72 3.96
CA PRO A 20 -2.50 13.70 4.68
C PRO A 20 -3.99 13.41 4.54
N SER A 21 -4.75 13.57 5.63
CA SER A 21 -6.20 13.27 5.68
C SER A 21 -6.98 13.88 4.51
N TYR A 22 -6.73 15.15 4.19
CA TYR A 22 -7.45 15.86 3.12
C TYR A 22 -7.16 15.30 1.72
N ILE A 23 -5.98 14.71 1.50
CA ILE A 23 -5.63 14.05 0.22
C ILE A 23 -6.38 12.73 0.11
N ALA A 24 -6.38 11.91 1.17
CA ALA A 24 -7.12 10.66 1.19
C ALA A 24 -8.63 10.90 0.98
N GLU A 25 -9.20 11.90 1.65
CA GLU A 25 -10.58 12.30 1.47
C GLU A 25 -10.88 12.72 0.04
N PHE A 26 -10.02 13.55 -0.55
CA PHE A 26 -10.16 14.02 -1.92
C PHE A 26 -10.14 12.85 -2.92
N MET A 27 -9.19 11.92 -2.78
CA MET A 27 -9.08 10.74 -3.65
C MET A 27 -10.32 9.85 -3.54
N VAL A 28 -10.77 9.55 -2.31
CA VAL A 28 -11.95 8.70 -2.08
C VAL A 28 -13.21 9.37 -2.61
N LYS A 29 -13.44 10.66 -2.35
CA LYS A 29 -14.62 11.37 -2.89
C LYS A 29 -14.64 11.38 -4.42
N ASN A 30 -13.48 11.57 -5.06
CA ASN A 30 -13.39 11.53 -6.52
C ASN A 30 -13.68 10.15 -7.09
N LEU A 31 -13.25 9.08 -6.41
CA LEU A 31 -13.55 7.70 -6.79
C LEU A 31 -15.08 7.48 -6.90
N PHE A 32 -15.89 8.05 -5.99
CA PHE A 32 -17.36 7.93 -6.06
C PHE A 32 -18.02 8.67 -7.23
N ASN A 33 -17.30 9.55 -7.94
CA ASN A 33 -17.80 10.10 -9.19
C ASN A 33 -17.82 9.07 -10.34
N PHE A 34 -17.09 7.95 -10.17
CA PHE A 34 -16.98 6.87 -11.16
C PHE A 34 -17.75 5.61 -10.75
N ILE A 35 -18.33 5.59 -9.56
CA ILE A 35 -19.09 4.44 -9.03
C ILE A 35 -20.58 4.75 -9.08
N GLU A 36 -21.35 3.88 -9.73
CA GLU A 36 -22.82 3.94 -9.66
C GLU A 36 -23.27 3.66 -8.22
N LYS A 37 -24.10 4.55 -7.65
CA LYS A 37 -24.58 4.47 -6.26
C LYS A 37 -25.19 3.11 -5.87
N ASN A 38 -25.76 2.37 -6.82
CA ASN A 38 -26.39 1.08 -6.57
C ASN A 38 -25.41 -0.11 -6.52
N LYS A 39 -24.13 0.09 -6.87
CA LYS A 39 -23.10 -0.97 -6.88
C LYS A 39 -22.23 -1.00 -5.62
N SER A 40 -22.24 0.04 -4.79
CA SER A 40 -21.27 0.23 -3.70
C SER A 40 -21.21 -0.93 -2.70
N GLN A 41 -22.33 -1.62 -2.43
CA GLN A 41 -22.37 -2.70 -1.44
C GLN A 41 -21.66 -3.99 -1.87
N ASN A 42 -21.36 -4.18 -3.16
CA ASN A 42 -20.76 -5.41 -3.68
C ASN A 42 -19.33 -5.22 -4.22
N LEU A 43 -18.74 -4.03 -4.12
CA LEU A 43 -17.42 -3.75 -4.66
C LEU A 43 -16.33 -4.35 -3.77
N ARG A 44 -15.44 -5.14 -4.36
CA ARG A 44 -14.21 -5.62 -3.72
C ARG A 44 -13.15 -4.54 -3.80
N VAL A 45 -12.70 -4.05 -2.65
CA VAL A 45 -11.72 -2.97 -2.54
C VAL A 45 -10.39 -3.52 -2.02
N LEU A 46 -9.30 -3.11 -2.66
CA LEU A 46 -7.94 -3.37 -2.19
C LEU A 46 -7.27 -2.06 -1.75
N GLU A 47 -6.68 -2.12 -0.57
CA GLU A 47 -5.70 -1.16 -0.07
C GLU A 47 -4.38 -1.94 0.12
N PRO A 48 -3.34 -1.72 -0.72
CA PRO A 48 -2.16 -2.60 -0.74
C PRO A 48 -1.06 -2.23 0.28
N SER A 49 -1.19 -1.14 1.03
CA SER A 49 -0.11 -0.59 1.88
C SER A 49 -0.66 0.40 2.92
N VAL A 50 -1.36 -0.12 3.92
CA VAL A 50 -2.38 0.63 4.67
C VAL A 50 -1.86 1.73 5.59
N GLY A 51 -0.64 1.59 6.10
CA GLY A 51 -0.12 2.45 7.14
C GLY A 51 -1.09 2.53 8.32
N GLU A 52 -1.45 3.74 8.73
CA GLU A 52 -2.40 3.98 9.82
C GLU A 52 -3.88 3.85 9.41
N GLY A 53 -4.18 3.49 8.16
CA GLY A 53 -5.55 3.22 7.71
C GLY A 53 -6.34 4.46 7.26
N ILE A 54 -5.67 5.55 6.86
CA ILE A 54 -6.37 6.80 6.50
C ILE A 54 -7.32 6.64 5.30
N PHE A 55 -6.97 5.80 4.32
CA PHE A 55 -7.89 5.46 3.22
C PHE A 55 -9.05 4.61 3.72
N LEU A 56 -8.82 3.64 4.61
CA LEU A 56 -9.88 2.79 5.18
C LEU A 56 -10.96 3.64 5.84
N LYS A 57 -10.56 4.64 6.66
CA LYS A 57 -11.49 5.60 7.27
C LYS A 57 -12.47 6.16 6.25
N TYR A 58 -11.97 6.77 5.18
CA TYR A 58 -12.82 7.44 4.20
C TYR A 58 -13.59 6.47 3.31
N LEU A 59 -13.05 5.29 2.99
CA LEU A 59 -13.77 4.25 2.25
C LEU A 59 -15.00 3.77 3.04
N ILE A 60 -14.84 3.51 4.33
CA ILE A 60 -15.91 3.07 5.24
C ILE A 60 -16.94 4.20 5.43
N GLU A 61 -16.50 5.44 5.66
CA GLU A 61 -17.41 6.60 5.79
C GLU A 61 -18.30 6.82 4.55
N ASN A 62 -17.87 6.35 3.37
CA ASN A 62 -18.66 6.40 2.13
C ASN A 62 -19.35 5.06 1.80
N GLY A 63 -19.42 4.12 2.74
CA GLY A 63 -20.25 2.92 2.66
C GLY A 63 -19.63 1.74 1.89
N LEU A 64 -18.30 1.69 1.76
CA LEU A 64 -17.61 0.49 1.24
C LEU A 64 -17.26 -0.44 2.41
N GLU A 65 -17.63 -1.72 2.27
CA GLU A 65 -17.55 -2.70 3.35
C GLU A 65 -16.59 -3.85 3.04
N ASN A 66 -16.53 -4.31 1.78
CA ASN A 66 -15.71 -5.45 1.36
C ASN A 66 -14.27 -5.02 1.00
N ILE A 67 -13.49 -4.69 2.04
CA ILE A 67 -12.13 -4.16 1.90
C ILE A 67 -11.11 -5.18 2.38
N ILE A 68 -10.10 -5.43 1.54
CA ILE A 68 -8.90 -6.19 1.84
C ILE A 68 -7.73 -5.22 1.94
N ALA A 69 -6.99 -5.26 3.05
CA ALA A 69 -5.91 -4.32 3.34
C ALA A 69 -4.60 -5.06 3.64
N PHE A 70 -3.51 -4.67 3.00
CA PHE A 70 -2.17 -5.21 3.27
C PHE A 70 -1.35 -4.25 4.14
N GLU A 71 -0.61 -4.80 5.10
CA GLU A 71 0.36 -4.04 5.90
C GLU A 71 1.57 -4.92 6.23
N ILE A 72 2.77 -4.43 5.92
CA ILE A 72 4.01 -5.16 6.19
C ILE A 72 4.55 -4.87 7.60
N ASP A 73 4.23 -3.70 8.17
CA ASP A 73 4.62 -3.28 9.50
C ASP A 73 3.68 -3.85 10.58
N HIS A 74 4.14 -4.93 11.21
CA HIS A 74 3.42 -5.59 12.29
C HIS A 74 3.22 -4.70 13.54
N HIS A 75 3.94 -3.60 13.71
CA HIS A 75 3.73 -2.67 14.83
C HIS A 75 2.36 -1.99 14.76
N LEU A 76 1.80 -1.81 13.56
CA LEU A 76 0.50 -1.19 13.35
C LEU A 76 -0.67 -2.16 13.56
N LYS A 77 -0.40 -3.47 13.60
CA LYS A 77 -1.41 -4.54 13.62
C LYS A 77 -2.46 -4.39 14.71
N VAL A 78 -2.03 -4.15 15.96
CA VAL A 78 -2.96 -4.05 17.10
C VAL A 78 -3.89 -2.85 16.93
N ASN A 79 -3.34 -1.71 16.53
CA ASN A 79 -4.12 -0.48 16.35
C ASN A 79 -5.09 -0.62 15.17
N LEU A 80 -4.65 -1.19 14.05
CA LEU A 80 -5.48 -1.40 12.86
C LEU A 80 -6.65 -2.36 13.12
N LEU A 81 -6.40 -3.49 13.77
CA LEU A 81 -7.45 -4.46 14.11
C LEU A 81 -8.47 -3.87 15.11
N SER A 82 -8.00 -3.02 16.04
CA SER A 82 -8.88 -2.34 17.00
C SER A 82 -9.73 -1.25 16.33
N ALA A 83 -9.12 -0.43 15.47
CA ALA A 83 -9.80 0.68 14.80
C ALA A 83 -10.74 0.24 13.68
N TYR A 84 -10.43 -0.86 12.99
CA TYR A 84 -11.15 -1.32 11.80
C TYR A 84 -11.50 -2.81 11.88
N PRO A 85 -12.36 -3.23 12.83
CA PRO A 85 -12.61 -4.65 13.13
C PRO A 85 -13.27 -5.45 11.98
N ASN A 86 -13.90 -4.76 11.03
CA ASN A 86 -14.61 -5.38 9.91
C ASN A 86 -13.76 -5.49 8.63
N ILE A 87 -12.50 -5.07 8.67
CA ILE A 87 -11.60 -5.11 7.51
C ILE A 87 -10.84 -6.43 7.46
N THR A 88 -10.68 -6.98 6.26
CA THR A 88 -9.85 -8.17 6.04
C THR A 88 -8.38 -7.76 5.90
N PHE A 89 -7.62 -7.82 6.98
CA PHE A 89 -6.19 -7.50 6.97
C PHE A 89 -5.31 -8.70 6.59
N LYS A 90 -4.33 -8.46 5.72
CA LYS A 90 -3.21 -9.34 5.41
C LYS A 90 -1.92 -8.68 5.89
N PHE A 91 -1.41 -9.11 7.03
CA PHE A 91 -0.17 -8.57 7.61
C PHE A 91 1.07 -9.23 7.00
N GLU A 92 1.31 -8.98 5.72
CA GLU A 92 2.37 -9.55 4.91
C GLU A 92 2.79 -8.61 3.78
N ASN A 93 3.85 -8.97 3.05
CA ASN A 93 4.34 -8.14 1.94
C ASN A 93 3.42 -8.31 0.70
N PHE A 94 2.76 -7.23 0.28
CA PHE A 94 1.87 -7.21 -0.89
C PHE A 94 2.53 -7.69 -2.19
N LEU A 95 3.85 -7.56 -2.34
CA LEU A 95 4.57 -8.06 -3.51
C LEU A 95 4.47 -9.59 -3.69
N GLY A 96 4.09 -10.31 -2.63
CA GLY A 96 3.81 -11.74 -2.65
C GLY A 96 2.32 -12.11 -2.75
N CYS A 97 1.44 -11.17 -3.07
CA CYS A 97 0.01 -11.44 -3.24
C CYS A 97 -0.26 -12.37 -4.44
N ASP A 98 -1.46 -12.97 -4.49
CA ASP A 98 -1.89 -13.71 -5.67
C ASP A 98 -2.23 -12.73 -6.81
N PRO A 99 -1.47 -12.70 -7.92
CA PRO A 99 -1.73 -11.77 -9.03
C PRO A 99 -3.04 -12.07 -9.78
N ASN A 100 -3.66 -13.22 -9.53
CA ASN A 100 -4.94 -13.59 -10.12
C ASN A 100 -6.14 -13.06 -9.31
N GLU A 101 -5.93 -12.63 -8.07
CA GLU A 101 -7.00 -12.03 -7.27
C GLU A 101 -7.41 -10.69 -7.89
N LYS A 102 -8.73 -10.51 -8.14
CA LYS A 102 -9.28 -9.31 -8.80
C LYS A 102 -10.13 -8.47 -7.85
N PHE A 103 -10.04 -7.17 -8.04
CA PHE A 103 -10.70 -6.14 -7.26
C PHE A 103 -11.38 -5.15 -8.19
N ASP A 104 -12.50 -4.59 -7.73
CA ASP A 104 -13.22 -3.53 -8.46
C ASP A 104 -12.55 -2.18 -8.25
N ILE A 105 -11.95 -1.97 -7.07
CA ILE A 105 -11.28 -0.74 -6.68
C ILE A 105 -9.94 -1.11 -6.06
N ILE A 106 -8.90 -0.42 -6.50
CA ILE A 106 -7.59 -0.45 -5.86
C ILE A 106 -7.21 1.01 -5.58
N ILE A 107 -6.94 1.33 -4.32
CA ILE A 107 -6.65 2.69 -3.88
C ILE A 107 -5.68 2.64 -2.70
N GLY A 108 -4.74 3.57 -2.65
CA GLY A 108 -3.79 3.67 -1.56
C GLY A 108 -2.65 4.60 -1.91
N ASN A 109 -1.64 4.60 -1.06
CA ASN A 109 -0.39 5.30 -1.28
C ASN A 109 0.78 4.32 -1.09
N PRO A 110 1.31 3.73 -2.18
CA PRO A 110 2.37 2.73 -2.09
C PRO A 110 3.67 3.36 -1.53
N PRO A 111 4.60 2.54 -1.02
CA PRO A 111 5.89 3.02 -0.51
C PRO A 111 6.77 3.55 -1.65
N TYR A 112 7.42 4.69 -1.42
CA TYR A 112 8.39 5.29 -2.34
C TYR A 112 9.81 5.00 -1.87
N LEU A 113 10.55 4.24 -2.67
CA LEU A 113 11.92 3.85 -2.34
C LEU A 113 12.74 3.69 -3.62
N GLY A 114 13.65 4.62 -3.89
CA GLY A 114 14.51 4.56 -5.07
C GLY A 114 15.56 3.45 -4.99
N GLN A 115 15.73 2.72 -6.10
CA GLN A 115 16.66 1.59 -6.22
C GLN A 115 18.15 2.01 -6.05
N ASN A 116 18.50 3.24 -6.44
CA ASN A 116 19.89 3.74 -6.41
C ASN A 116 20.55 3.67 -5.04
N TYR A 117 19.76 3.86 -3.97
CA TYR A 117 20.25 3.85 -2.59
C TYR A 117 19.89 2.56 -1.85
N ASN A 118 19.01 1.73 -2.44
CA ASN A 118 18.39 0.57 -1.79
C ASN A 118 18.58 -0.72 -2.60
N SER A 119 19.63 -0.79 -3.42
CA SER A 119 19.86 -1.87 -4.39
C SER A 119 19.79 -3.28 -3.79
N ARG A 120 20.22 -3.46 -2.54
CA ARG A 120 20.14 -4.73 -1.82
C ARG A 120 18.69 -5.19 -1.62
N ILE A 121 17.80 -4.31 -1.18
CA ILE A 121 16.37 -4.64 -0.97
C ILE A 121 15.74 -5.04 -2.31
N PHE A 122 16.03 -4.30 -3.37
CA PHE A 122 15.53 -4.64 -4.71
C PHE A 122 16.03 -6.01 -5.20
N GLN A 123 17.31 -6.33 -4.99
CA GLN A 123 17.83 -7.66 -5.34
C GLN A 123 17.18 -8.78 -4.52
N GLU A 124 16.89 -8.53 -3.24
CA GLU A 124 16.17 -9.47 -2.39
C GLU A 124 14.73 -9.68 -2.90
N TYR A 125 14.02 -8.62 -3.26
CA TYR A 125 12.67 -8.71 -3.83
C TYR A 125 12.65 -9.39 -5.20
N VAL A 126 13.60 -9.09 -6.08
CA VAL A 126 13.76 -9.78 -7.38
C VAL A 126 13.96 -11.29 -7.20
N ARG A 127 14.71 -11.72 -6.18
CA ARG A 127 14.90 -13.16 -5.90
C ARG A 127 13.67 -13.82 -5.29
N LYS A 128 12.84 -13.06 -4.58
CA LYS A 128 11.73 -13.58 -3.77
C LYS A 128 10.39 -13.57 -4.51
N PHE A 129 10.16 -12.59 -5.38
CA PHE A 129 8.86 -12.35 -6.01
C PHE A 129 9.02 -12.31 -7.53
N ASP A 130 8.30 -13.21 -8.23
CA ASP A 130 8.36 -13.32 -9.70
C ASP A 130 7.98 -12.01 -10.40
N ILE A 131 7.05 -11.26 -9.84
CA ILE A 131 6.65 -9.94 -10.33
C ILE A 131 7.83 -8.95 -10.33
N CYS A 132 8.64 -9.00 -9.27
CA CYS A 132 9.80 -8.12 -9.14
C CYS A 132 10.87 -8.50 -10.14
N ALA A 133 11.13 -9.80 -10.33
CA ALA A 133 12.05 -10.28 -11.36
C ALA A 133 11.60 -9.88 -12.77
N LYS A 134 10.30 -10.00 -13.07
CA LYS A 134 9.73 -9.70 -14.39
C LYS A 134 9.83 -8.23 -14.76
N TYR A 135 9.61 -7.32 -13.80
CA TYR A 135 9.51 -5.88 -14.07
C TYR A 135 10.67 -5.05 -13.51
N PHE A 136 11.74 -5.69 -13.05
CA PHE A 136 12.92 -4.95 -12.57
C PHE A 136 13.56 -4.15 -13.70
N VAL A 137 13.74 -2.85 -13.46
CA VAL A 137 14.52 -1.95 -14.31
C VAL A 137 15.47 -1.15 -13.41
N GLY A 138 16.69 -0.91 -13.87
CA GLY A 138 17.64 -0.09 -13.13
C GLY A 138 17.12 1.34 -12.89
N ASN A 139 17.50 1.96 -11.78
CA ASN A 139 17.08 3.31 -11.37
C ASN A 139 15.55 3.47 -11.18
N MET A 140 14.81 2.39 -10.89
CA MET A 140 13.38 2.43 -10.60
C MET A 140 13.06 2.80 -9.14
N ASP A 141 11.77 3.01 -8.86
CA ASP A 141 11.22 3.13 -7.50
C ASP A 141 10.38 1.90 -7.14
N LEU A 142 10.26 1.58 -5.85
CA LEU A 142 9.49 0.44 -5.35
C LEU A 142 8.01 0.54 -5.72
N PHE A 143 7.44 1.74 -5.80
CA PHE A 143 6.03 1.92 -6.17
C PHE A 143 5.70 1.31 -7.54
N TYR A 144 6.67 1.18 -8.46
CA TYR A 144 6.44 0.62 -9.79
C TYR A 144 5.93 -0.83 -9.74
N TYR A 145 6.36 -1.61 -8.75
CA TYR A 145 5.84 -2.97 -8.59
C TYR A 145 4.39 -2.99 -8.12
N PHE A 146 3.98 -2.01 -7.31
CA PHE A 146 2.58 -1.86 -6.91
C PHE A 146 1.70 -1.51 -8.10
N ILE A 147 2.20 -0.69 -9.03
CA ILE A 147 1.50 -0.44 -10.31
C ILE A 147 1.31 -1.76 -11.06
N HIS A 148 2.38 -2.52 -11.30
CA HIS A 148 2.27 -3.79 -12.03
C HIS A 148 1.37 -4.85 -11.37
N LEU A 149 1.16 -4.81 -10.05
CA LEU A 149 0.30 -5.74 -9.32
C LEU A 149 -1.16 -5.28 -9.22
N GLY A 150 -1.41 -3.97 -9.23
CA GLY A 150 -2.71 -3.46 -8.81
C GLY A 150 -3.07 -2.03 -9.23
N ILE A 151 -2.31 -1.34 -10.09
CA ILE A 151 -2.77 -0.07 -10.68
C ILE A 151 -2.68 -0.14 -12.21
#